data_AF-A0A2V2CEY6-F1
#
_entry.id   AF-A0A2V2CEY6-F1
#
_cell.length_a   1.000
_cell.length_b   1.000
_cell.length_c   1.000
_cell.angle_alpha   90.00
_cell.angle_beta   90.00
_cell.angle_gamma   90.00
#
_symmetry.space_group_name_H-M   'P 1'
#
loop_
_entity.id
_entity.type
_entity.pdbx_description
1 polymer ?
#
loop_
_entity_poly.entity_id
_entity_poly.type
_entity_poly.pdbx_seq_one_letter_code
_entity_poly.pdbx_strand_id
1 'polypeptide(L)'
;MEDMKRRVSYFVSRKNVFTWLAALVLTASAVLRIAYPCEKGAGAATVWFQIVLPVAACLIYVLILLCSGEERFYRTAVPAFMLAIYYGVKISLSTLPLPMTFVFWVAYLAIAAFYAVTVSGTVKSSFGLIVLLAAALAVQVYSHRSAIRELDWLQLRPTMPDILFLLGGLLTSLAMQLHLDGKYHPTWGDRPDGRKLRTLDPMQTVANYIMPSRVPASNFVRDTVEITPIERYIRQKRREGLTGFGITHVFLAAYVRCVAKYPAVNRFLSGQQVYSRDDDIQFCMVVKTEMATDASESIAKIHLKPTDTANDVYEKLNKAVSDIQGHALGSDFDKTAKVLSLIPGVLFKFTVWLLKLIDYFGLLPKFLLEVSPFHGSIFFTSMGSLGIPPIVHHLYDFGNLPVFIAFGCKYRKNEIQDDGTVISKKYVDYTVNTDERICDGFYFATVLKYLKRLMAHPERLDTPPEEVVHDIE
;
A
#
# COMPACT_ATOMS: atom_id res chain seq x y z
N MET A 1 3.41 21.62 14.24
CA MET A 1 2.07 21.21 13.76
C MET A 1 1.54 22.27 12.78
N GLU A 2 2.40 22.63 11.83
CA GLU A 2 2.31 23.67 10.80
C GLU A 2 3.24 23.06 9.75
N ASP A 3 2.77 22.41 8.69
CA ASP A 3 2.04 22.99 7.60
C ASP A 3 1.44 21.81 6.79
N MET A 4 0.51 21.06 7.41
CA MET A 4 -0.21 20.01 6.68
C MET A 4 -1.10 20.72 5.67
N LYS A 5 -0.61 20.93 4.45
CA LYS A 5 -1.36 21.57 3.36
C LYS A 5 -2.67 20.81 3.26
N ARG A 6 -3.76 21.40 3.77
CA ARG A 6 -5.10 20.81 3.90
C ARG A 6 -5.67 20.50 2.50
N ARG A 7 -5.17 19.44 1.89
CA ARG A 7 -5.81 18.79 0.75
C ARG A 7 -7.05 18.11 1.29
N VAL A 8 -8.14 18.34 0.57
CA VAL A 8 -9.43 17.76 0.89
C VAL A 8 -9.48 16.38 0.27
N SER A 9 -9.67 15.30 1.03
CA SER A 9 -9.85 13.98 0.43
C SER A 9 -11.33 13.74 0.13
N TYR A 10 -11.65 13.39 -1.11
CA TYR A 10 -12.99 12.99 -1.52
C TYR A 10 -13.11 11.49 -1.64
N PHE A 11 -14.28 10.96 -1.31
CA PHE A 11 -14.63 9.55 -1.50
C PHE A 11 -16.08 9.38 -1.94
N VAL A 12 -16.38 8.17 -2.36
CA VAL A 12 -17.73 7.74 -2.70
C VAL A 12 -18.00 6.40 -2.00
N SER A 13 -19.07 6.34 -1.20
CA SER A 13 -19.44 5.11 -0.49
C SER A 13 -20.46 4.28 -1.26
N ARG A 14 -20.37 2.94 -1.11
CA ARG A 14 -21.37 1.99 -1.63
C ARG A 14 -22.73 2.10 -0.95
N LYS A 15 -22.80 2.77 0.20
CA LYS A 15 -24.06 3.03 0.92
C LYS A 15 -24.89 4.13 0.26
N ASN A 16 -24.27 4.97 -0.58
CA ASN A 16 -24.95 6.06 -1.26
C ASN A 16 -25.66 5.55 -2.53
N VAL A 17 -26.95 5.89 -2.67
CA VAL A 17 -27.78 5.51 -3.82
C VAL A 17 -27.22 6.10 -5.12
N PHE A 18 -26.67 7.32 -5.07
CA PHE A 18 -26.08 7.97 -6.24
C PHE A 18 -24.89 7.21 -6.81
N THR A 19 -24.12 6.49 -5.97
CA THR A 19 -23.01 5.63 -6.40
C THR A 19 -23.50 4.47 -7.27
N TRP A 20 -24.56 3.81 -6.84
CA TRP A 20 -25.15 2.68 -7.58
C TRP A 20 -25.84 3.16 -8.85
N LEU A 21 -26.55 4.29 -8.80
CA LEU A 21 -27.13 4.92 -9.98
C LEU A 21 -26.04 5.29 -11.00
N ALA A 22 -24.94 5.91 -10.56
CA ALA A 22 -23.81 6.20 -11.42
C ALA A 22 -23.22 4.93 -12.04
N ALA A 23 -22.99 3.89 -11.24
CA ALA A 23 -22.47 2.61 -11.72
C ALA A 23 -23.38 1.95 -12.75
N LEU A 24 -24.70 1.94 -12.52
CA LEU A 24 -25.70 1.40 -13.43
C LEU A 24 -25.70 2.17 -14.76
N VAL A 25 -25.76 3.50 -14.70
CA VAL A 25 -25.78 4.37 -15.89
C VAL A 25 -24.49 4.25 -16.71
N LEU A 26 -23.32 4.17 -16.05
CA LEU A 26 -22.04 3.94 -16.72
C LEU A 26 -21.95 2.54 -17.35
N THR A 27 -22.50 1.52 -16.69
CA THR A 27 -22.59 0.16 -17.25
C THR A 27 -23.51 0.15 -18.46
N ALA A 28 -24.66 0.82 -18.39
CA ALA A 28 -25.57 0.99 -19.52
C ALA A 28 -24.87 1.69 -20.69
N SER A 29 -24.12 2.78 -20.44
CA SER A 29 -23.28 3.42 -21.47
C SER A 29 -22.32 2.42 -22.13
N ALA A 30 -21.62 1.59 -21.35
CA ALA A 30 -20.72 0.56 -21.87
C ALA A 30 -21.45 -0.48 -22.74
N VAL A 31 -22.59 -1.00 -22.27
CA VAL A 31 -23.40 -1.99 -22.99
C VAL A 31 -23.91 -1.42 -24.33
N LEU A 32 -24.43 -0.19 -24.34
CA LEU A 32 -24.89 0.45 -25.57
C LEU A 32 -23.73 0.68 -26.56
N ARG A 33 -22.53 1.01 -26.08
CA ARG A 33 -21.32 1.13 -26.94
C ARG A 33 -20.86 -0.20 -27.54
N ILE A 34 -21.23 -1.34 -26.96
CA ILE A 34 -20.94 -2.67 -27.52
C ILE A 34 -22.07 -3.10 -28.47
N ALA A 35 -23.32 -2.90 -28.06
CA ALA A 35 -24.49 -3.37 -28.79
C ALA A 35 -24.67 -2.66 -30.15
N TYR A 36 -24.22 -1.41 -30.27
CA TYR A 36 -24.55 -0.56 -31.40
C TYR A 36 -23.56 -0.51 -32.58
N PRO A 37 -22.23 -0.54 -32.39
CA PRO A 37 -21.28 -0.40 -33.50
C PRO A 37 -20.78 -1.72 -34.14
N CYS A 38 -21.55 -2.81 -34.08
CA CYS A 38 -21.27 -4.00 -34.90
C CYS A 38 -21.65 -3.80 -36.38
N GLU A 39 -21.08 -2.78 -37.03
CA GLU A 39 -21.05 -2.70 -38.49
C GLU A 39 -19.86 -3.52 -39.02
N LYS A 40 -20.15 -4.44 -39.94
CA LYS A 40 -19.13 -5.27 -40.59
C LYS A 40 -18.21 -4.35 -41.43
N GLY A 41 -16.95 -4.18 -41.02
CA GLY A 41 -15.91 -3.55 -41.84
C GLY A 41 -15.15 -2.36 -41.25
N ALA A 42 -15.34 -1.99 -39.97
CA ALA A 42 -14.58 -0.91 -39.35
C ALA A 42 -13.08 -1.25 -39.22
N GLY A 43 -12.20 -0.33 -39.63
CA GLY A 43 -10.75 -0.48 -39.47
C GLY A 43 -10.33 -0.60 -38.00
N ALA A 44 -9.21 -1.30 -37.75
CA ALA A 44 -8.74 -1.61 -36.39
C ALA A 44 -8.59 -0.37 -35.49
N ALA A 45 -8.08 0.75 -36.02
CA ALA A 45 -7.95 2.00 -35.27
C ALA A 45 -9.31 2.54 -34.81
N THR A 46 -10.32 2.50 -35.67
CA THR A 46 -11.69 2.93 -35.36
C THR A 46 -12.29 2.06 -34.26
N VAL A 47 -12.08 0.74 -34.31
CA VAL A 47 -12.55 -0.20 -33.27
C VAL A 47 -11.90 0.12 -31.91
N TRP A 48 -10.59 0.30 -31.87
CA TRP A 48 -9.86 0.60 -30.63
C TRP A 48 -10.28 1.93 -30.01
N PHE A 49 -10.34 3.01 -30.80
CA PHE A 49 -10.63 4.35 -30.26
C PHE A 49 -12.12 4.63 -30.06
N GLN A 50 -13.02 4.08 -30.89
CA GLN A 50 -14.45 4.38 -30.79
C GLN A 50 -15.26 3.39 -29.96
N ILE A 51 -14.79 2.14 -29.83
CA ILE A 51 -15.49 1.09 -29.09
C ILE A 51 -14.71 0.72 -27.83
N VAL A 52 -13.47 0.22 -27.98
CA VAL A 52 -12.72 -0.34 -26.85
C VAL A 52 -12.38 0.71 -25.81
N LEU A 53 -11.83 1.87 -26.23
CA LEU A 53 -11.41 2.94 -25.33
C LEU A 53 -12.56 3.46 -24.43
N PRO A 54 -13.72 3.89 -24.94
CA PRO A 54 -14.79 4.41 -24.09
C PRO A 54 -15.50 3.31 -23.28
N VAL A 55 -15.57 2.07 -23.78
CA VAL A 55 -16.07 0.92 -23.00
C VAL A 55 -15.14 0.64 -21.82
N ALA A 56 -13.83 0.54 -22.07
CA ALA A 56 -12.83 0.35 -21.03
C ALA A 56 -12.88 1.50 -20.01
N ALA A 57 -13.03 2.75 -20.45
CA ALA A 57 -13.18 3.89 -19.56
C ALA A 57 -14.41 3.73 -18.64
N CYS A 58 -15.58 3.38 -19.18
CA CYS A 58 -16.78 3.16 -18.37
C CYS A 58 -16.60 2.02 -17.37
N LEU A 59 -16.06 0.87 -17.80
CA LEU A 59 -15.87 -0.30 -16.93
C LEU A 59 -14.83 -0.05 -15.83
N ILE A 60 -13.71 0.60 -16.16
CA ILE A 60 -12.69 1.02 -15.19
C ILE A 60 -13.29 2.00 -14.19
N TYR A 61 -14.10 2.96 -14.65
CA TYR A 61 -14.79 3.91 -13.77
C TYR A 61 -15.71 3.18 -12.78
N VAL A 62 -16.55 2.27 -13.26
CA VAL A 62 -17.45 1.45 -12.43
C VAL A 62 -16.65 0.62 -11.42
N LEU A 63 -15.58 -0.04 -11.88
CA LEU A 63 -14.72 -0.83 -11.00
C LEU A 63 -14.08 0.03 -9.90
N ILE A 64 -13.66 1.26 -10.23
CA ILE A 64 -13.11 2.17 -9.21
C ILE A 64 -14.19 2.56 -8.20
N LEU A 65 -15.38 2.96 -8.65
CA LEU A 65 -16.49 3.35 -7.76
C LEU A 65 -16.88 2.23 -6.80
N LEU A 66 -17.02 1.01 -7.34
CA LEU A 66 -17.46 -0.13 -6.55
C LEU A 66 -16.30 -0.67 -5.72
N CYS A 67 -15.15 -1.00 -6.29
CA CYS A 67 -14.09 -1.71 -5.56
C CYS A 67 -13.22 -0.79 -4.67
N SER A 68 -13.01 0.46 -5.06
CA SER A 68 -12.00 1.33 -4.43
C SER A 68 -12.47 2.78 -4.21
N GLY A 69 -13.77 3.05 -4.29
CA GLY A 69 -14.33 4.41 -4.21
C GLY A 69 -14.17 5.05 -2.84
N GLU A 70 -14.02 4.25 -1.78
CA GLU A 70 -13.81 4.76 -0.42
C GLU A 70 -12.36 5.20 -0.19
N GLU A 71 -11.37 4.49 -0.75
CA GLU A 71 -9.95 4.76 -0.50
C GLU A 71 -9.24 5.53 -1.63
N ARG A 72 -9.64 5.34 -2.89
CA ARG A 72 -8.86 5.74 -4.09
C ARG A 72 -9.72 6.38 -5.18
N PHE A 73 -10.71 7.15 -4.77
CA PHE A 73 -11.65 7.79 -5.68
C PHE A 73 -10.98 8.69 -6.74
N TYR A 74 -9.85 9.33 -6.41
CA TYR A 74 -9.04 10.13 -7.34
C TYR A 74 -8.62 9.40 -8.62
N ARG A 75 -8.58 8.06 -8.62
CA ARG A 75 -8.26 7.26 -9.80
C ARG A 75 -9.33 7.34 -10.89
N THR A 76 -10.54 7.80 -10.58
CA THR A 76 -11.59 8.09 -11.58
C THR A 76 -11.17 9.17 -12.61
N ALA A 77 -10.11 9.93 -12.33
CA ALA A 77 -9.51 10.82 -13.32
C ALA A 77 -8.97 10.06 -14.55
N VAL A 78 -8.48 8.81 -14.39
CA VAL A 78 -7.98 8.00 -15.51
C VAL A 78 -9.06 7.77 -16.57
N PRO A 79 -10.23 7.18 -16.23
CA PRO A 79 -11.30 7.02 -17.21
C PRO A 79 -11.87 8.35 -17.71
N ALA A 80 -11.81 9.44 -16.92
CA ALA A 80 -12.18 10.77 -17.41
C ALA A 80 -11.25 11.26 -18.54
N PHE A 81 -9.93 11.08 -18.41
CA PHE A 81 -8.96 11.39 -19.48
C PHE A 81 -9.12 10.47 -20.70
N MET A 82 -9.35 9.16 -20.49
CA MET A 82 -9.62 8.24 -21.59
C MET A 82 -10.82 8.71 -22.43
N LEU A 83 -11.85 9.24 -21.78
CA LEU A 83 -13.03 9.76 -22.47
C LEU A 83 -12.83 11.13 -23.10
N ALA A 84 -12.02 12.01 -22.51
CA ALA A 84 -11.62 13.24 -23.19
C ALA A 84 -10.89 12.94 -24.51
N ILE A 85 -10.02 11.92 -24.52
CA ILE A 85 -9.36 11.45 -25.74
C ILE A 85 -10.39 10.89 -26.73
N TYR A 86 -11.34 10.07 -26.27
CA TYR A 86 -12.42 9.57 -27.11
C TYR A 86 -13.22 10.70 -27.79
N TYR A 87 -13.66 11.71 -27.02
CA TYR A 87 -14.40 12.85 -27.57
C TYR A 87 -13.53 13.69 -28.52
N GLY A 88 -12.24 13.83 -28.22
CA GLY A 88 -11.24 14.41 -29.10
C GLY A 88 -11.16 13.68 -30.45
N VAL A 89 -11.02 12.36 -30.44
CA VAL A 89 -10.98 11.55 -31.67
C VAL A 89 -12.31 11.64 -32.42
N LYS A 90 -13.44 11.58 -31.71
CA LYS A 90 -14.78 11.71 -32.31
C LYS A 90 -14.95 13.05 -33.04
N ILE A 91 -14.47 14.16 -32.45
CA ILE A 91 -14.55 15.48 -33.09
C ILE A 91 -13.58 15.62 -34.26
N SER A 92 -12.40 14.99 -34.20
CA SER A 92 -11.45 14.97 -35.33
C SER A 92 -11.98 14.23 -36.55
N LEU A 93 -12.91 13.30 -36.37
CA LEU A 93 -13.57 12.56 -37.45
C LEU A 93 -14.83 13.29 -37.96
N SER A 94 -15.19 14.42 -37.36
CA SER A 94 -16.29 15.26 -37.83
C SER A 94 -15.82 16.24 -38.93
N THR A 95 -16.76 16.79 -39.70
CA THR A 95 -16.48 17.72 -40.80
C THR A 95 -16.16 19.16 -40.35
N LEU A 96 -15.75 19.35 -39.10
CA LEU A 96 -15.47 20.67 -38.53
C LEU A 96 -14.12 21.24 -38.99
N PRO A 97 -13.99 22.58 -39.11
CA PRO A 97 -12.72 23.23 -39.39
C PRO A 97 -11.66 22.92 -38.32
N LEU A 98 -10.40 22.75 -38.75
CA LEU A 98 -9.27 22.44 -37.87
C LEU A 98 -9.16 23.34 -36.61
N PRO A 99 -9.36 24.67 -36.69
CA PRO A 99 -9.32 25.52 -35.50
C PRO A 99 -10.40 25.17 -34.48
N MET A 100 -11.62 24.84 -34.93
CA MET A 100 -12.71 24.44 -34.04
C MET A 100 -12.44 23.09 -33.40
N THR A 101 -11.94 22.12 -34.17
CA THR A 101 -11.51 20.82 -33.67
C THR A 101 -10.46 20.97 -32.57
N PHE A 102 -9.46 21.83 -32.77
CA PHE A 102 -8.44 22.12 -31.76
C PHE A 102 -9.03 22.71 -30.48
N VAL A 103 -9.95 23.68 -30.58
CA VAL A 103 -10.63 24.26 -29.42
C VAL A 103 -11.42 23.21 -28.62
N PHE A 104 -12.13 22.30 -29.31
CA PHE A 104 -12.84 21.20 -28.63
C PHE A 104 -11.89 20.24 -27.91
N TRP A 105 -10.75 19.89 -28.51
CA TRP A 105 -9.72 19.09 -27.85
C TRP A 105 -9.23 19.74 -26.55
N VAL A 106 -8.90 21.03 -26.60
CA VAL A 106 -8.47 21.80 -25.42
C VAL A 106 -9.58 21.82 -24.38
N ALA A 107 -10.84 22.04 -24.78
CA ALA A 107 -11.98 22.05 -23.87
C ALA A 107 -12.19 20.69 -23.17
N TYR A 108 -12.16 19.57 -23.90
CA TYR A 108 -12.33 18.24 -23.31
C TYR A 108 -11.19 17.88 -22.33
N LEU A 109 -9.94 18.20 -22.70
CA LEU A 109 -8.80 17.99 -21.82
C LEU A 109 -8.86 18.91 -20.59
N ALA A 110 -9.31 20.16 -20.73
CA ALA A 110 -9.50 21.08 -19.61
C ALA A 110 -10.59 20.59 -18.65
N ILE A 111 -11.71 20.06 -19.15
CA ILE A 111 -12.76 19.46 -18.32
C ILE A 111 -12.22 18.24 -17.55
N ALA A 112 -11.48 17.35 -18.23
CA ALA A 112 -10.86 16.19 -17.57
C ALA A 112 -9.80 16.59 -16.54
N ALA A 113 -9.00 17.61 -16.82
CA ALA A 113 -8.04 18.17 -15.88
C ALA A 113 -8.75 18.79 -14.67
N PHE A 114 -9.82 19.57 -14.89
CA PHE A 114 -10.60 20.16 -13.81
C PHE A 114 -11.27 19.10 -12.94
N TYR A 115 -11.81 18.04 -13.55
CA TYR A 115 -12.30 16.86 -12.83
C TYR A 115 -11.17 16.24 -11.98
N ALA A 116 -10.01 15.99 -12.58
CA ALA A 116 -8.88 15.37 -11.88
C ALA A 116 -8.39 16.21 -10.70
N VAL A 117 -8.27 17.53 -10.87
CA VAL A 117 -7.86 18.50 -9.84
C VAL A 117 -8.89 18.57 -8.70
N THR A 118 -10.18 18.50 -9.03
CA THR A 118 -11.28 18.45 -8.05
C THR A 118 -11.23 17.16 -7.24
N VAL A 119 -11.22 16.00 -7.89
CA VAL A 119 -11.26 14.71 -7.19
C VAL A 119 -9.95 14.41 -6.43
N SER A 120 -8.81 14.92 -6.92
CA SER A 120 -7.53 14.82 -6.20
C SER A 120 -7.43 15.76 -4.98
N GLY A 121 -8.47 16.53 -4.68
CA GLY A 121 -8.54 17.29 -3.44
C GLY A 121 -7.85 18.64 -3.44
N THR A 122 -7.39 19.09 -4.61
CA THR A 122 -6.72 20.39 -4.74
C THR A 122 -7.74 21.54 -4.80
N VAL A 123 -8.99 21.27 -5.22
CA VAL A 123 -10.12 22.21 -5.09
C VAL A 123 -10.98 21.82 -3.90
N LYS A 124 -11.25 22.79 -3.02
CA LYS A 124 -12.04 22.59 -1.79
C LYS A 124 -13.53 22.38 -2.02
N SER A 125 -14.06 22.75 -3.19
CA SER A 125 -15.49 22.65 -3.52
C SER A 125 -15.71 21.85 -4.80
N SER A 126 -16.60 20.87 -4.72
CA SER A 126 -17.09 20.10 -5.86
C SER A 126 -18.17 20.83 -6.68
N PHE A 127 -18.69 21.96 -6.19
CA PHE A 127 -19.83 22.65 -6.81
C PHE A 127 -19.54 23.08 -8.25
N GLY A 128 -18.35 23.62 -8.52
CA GLY A 128 -17.96 24.01 -9.88
C GLY A 128 -17.97 22.83 -10.86
N LEU A 129 -17.59 21.64 -10.40
CA LEU A 129 -17.61 20.43 -11.22
C LEU A 129 -19.05 19.97 -11.50
N ILE A 130 -19.92 20.04 -10.50
CA ILE A 130 -21.35 19.69 -10.63
C ILE A 130 -22.01 20.61 -11.67
N VAL A 131 -21.82 21.93 -11.57
CA VAL A 131 -22.38 22.90 -12.52
C VAL A 131 -21.86 22.66 -13.94
N LEU A 132 -20.55 22.41 -14.08
CA LEU A 132 -19.93 22.14 -15.38
C LEU A 132 -20.51 20.88 -16.05
N LEU A 133 -20.62 19.78 -15.31
CA LEU A 133 -21.17 18.52 -15.82
C LEU A 133 -22.68 18.62 -16.09
N ALA A 134 -23.43 19.33 -15.24
CA ALA A 134 -24.84 19.59 -15.45
C ALA A 134 -25.09 20.44 -16.71
N ALA A 135 -24.28 21.48 -16.94
CA ALA A 135 -24.35 22.29 -18.14
C ALA A 135 -24.01 21.48 -19.40
N ALA A 136 -22.95 20.66 -19.36
CA ALA A 136 -22.59 19.77 -20.47
C ALA A 136 -23.73 18.78 -20.80
N LEU A 137 -24.33 18.18 -19.77
CA LEU A 137 -25.48 17.28 -19.93
C LEU A 137 -26.69 18.02 -20.51
N ALA A 138 -27.01 19.21 -20.00
CA ALA A 138 -28.12 20.03 -20.48
C ALA A 138 -27.97 20.42 -21.96
N VAL A 139 -26.76 20.78 -22.39
CA VAL A 139 -26.46 21.10 -23.80
C VAL A 139 -26.66 19.88 -24.69
N GLN A 140 -26.22 18.69 -24.27
CA GLN A 140 -26.40 17.45 -25.04
C GLN A 140 -27.87 17.05 -25.16
N VAL A 141 -28.62 17.13 -24.05
CA VAL A 141 -30.06 16.85 -24.03
C VAL A 141 -30.83 17.87 -24.88
N TYR A 142 -30.51 19.16 -24.78
CA TYR A 142 -31.17 20.21 -25.56
C TYR A 142 -30.89 20.10 -27.06
N SER A 143 -29.66 19.76 -27.44
CA SER A 143 -29.26 19.58 -28.85
C SER A 143 -30.02 18.44 -29.52
N HIS A 144 -30.42 17.41 -28.77
CA HIS A 144 -31.13 16.23 -29.27
C HIS A 144 -32.61 16.19 -28.81
N ARG A 145 -33.17 17.33 -28.39
CA ARG A 145 -34.52 17.40 -27.80
C ARG A 145 -35.64 16.89 -28.69
N SER A 146 -35.54 17.08 -30.01
CA SER A 146 -36.52 16.58 -30.99
C SER A 146 -36.53 15.05 -31.02
N ALA A 147 -35.35 14.44 -31.16
CA ALA A 147 -35.17 12.99 -31.14
C ALA A 147 -35.63 12.37 -29.81
N ILE A 148 -35.37 13.04 -28.67
CA ILE A 148 -35.83 12.59 -27.35
C ILE A 148 -37.36 12.65 -27.24
N ARG A 149 -37.99 13.74 -27.70
CA ARG A 149 -39.45 13.94 -27.62
C ARG A 149 -40.22 12.95 -28.49
N GLU A 150 -39.68 12.64 -29.67
CA GLU A 150 -40.28 11.73 -30.65
C GLU A 150 -39.92 10.26 -30.41
N LEU A 151 -39.05 9.98 -29.41
CA LEU A 151 -38.52 8.66 -29.13
C LEU A 151 -37.85 8.01 -30.36
N ASP A 152 -37.22 8.82 -31.21
CA ASP A 152 -36.57 8.36 -32.44
C ASP A 152 -35.27 7.62 -32.10
N TRP A 153 -35.40 6.31 -31.96
CA TRP A 153 -34.30 5.42 -31.62
C TRP A 153 -33.14 5.44 -32.62
N LEU A 154 -33.39 5.78 -33.89
CA LEU A 154 -32.33 5.83 -34.90
C LEU A 154 -31.38 7.01 -34.66
N GLN A 155 -31.93 8.17 -34.30
CA GLN A 155 -31.15 9.37 -33.98
C GLN A 155 -30.56 9.35 -32.56
N LEU A 156 -31.24 8.68 -31.61
CA LEU A 156 -30.77 8.57 -30.22
C LEU A 156 -29.64 7.55 -30.05
N ARG A 157 -29.65 6.44 -30.80
CA ARG A 157 -28.66 5.36 -30.69
C ARG A 157 -27.18 5.82 -30.62
N PRO A 158 -26.68 6.74 -31.47
CA PRO A 158 -25.28 7.16 -31.44
C PRO A 158 -24.91 8.14 -30.31
N THR A 159 -25.90 8.77 -29.67
CA THR A 159 -25.70 9.87 -28.70
C THR A 159 -26.06 9.48 -27.27
N MET A 160 -26.95 8.49 -27.10
CA MET A 160 -27.35 7.95 -25.80
C MET A 160 -26.18 7.52 -24.90
N PRO A 161 -25.14 6.81 -25.39
CA PRO A 161 -24.01 6.44 -24.54
C PRO A 161 -23.21 7.63 -23.99
N ASP A 162 -23.19 8.76 -24.72
CA ASP A 162 -22.49 9.97 -24.28
C ASP A 162 -23.31 10.70 -23.20
N ILE A 163 -24.64 10.77 -23.38
CA ILE A 163 -25.58 11.33 -22.40
C ILE A 163 -25.52 10.52 -21.09
N LEU A 164 -25.58 9.19 -21.18
CA LEU A 164 -25.47 8.32 -20.01
C LEU A 164 -24.12 8.51 -19.31
N PHE A 165 -23.01 8.60 -20.04
CA PHE A 165 -21.71 8.83 -19.40
C PHE A 165 -21.67 10.15 -18.62
N LEU A 166 -22.13 11.27 -19.22
CA LEU A 166 -22.19 12.57 -18.54
C LEU A 166 -23.10 12.53 -17.31
N LEU A 167 -24.24 11.83 -17.41
CA LEU A 167 -25.12 11.59 -16.27
C LEU A 167 -24.42 10.79 -15.17
N GLY A 168 -23.67 9.75 -15.52
CA GLY A 168 -22.86 8.97 -14.58
C GLY A 168 -21.81 9.80 -13.85
N GLY A 169 -21.11 10.69 -14.57
CA GLY A 169 -20.16 11.64 -13.98
C GLY A 169 -20.82 12.67 -13.06
N LEU A 170 -22.00 13.17 -13.43
CA LEU A 170 -22.79 14.09 -12.60
C LEU A 170 -23.28 13.41 -11.32
N LEU A 171 -23.85 12.21 -11.43
CA LEU A 171 -24.31 11.41 -10.28
C LEU A 171 -23.14 11.07 -9.36
N THR A 172 -21.98 10.73 -9.92
CA THR A 172 -20.75 10.51 -9.14
C THR A 172 -20.34 11.79 -8.41
N SER A 173 -20.41 12.94 -9.08
CA SER A 173 -20.05 14.23 -8.49
C SER A 173 -20.99 14.64 -7.34
N LEU A 174 -22.27 14.27 -7.44
CA LEU A 174 -23.27 14.42 -6.36
C LEU A 174 -23.06 13.40 -5.23
N ALA A 175 -22.50 12.23 -5.54
CA ALA A 175 -22.18 11.20 -4.56
C ALA A 175 -20.90 11.50 -3.75
N MET A 176 -20.08 12.46 -4.19
CA MET A 176 -18.81 12.82 -3.55
C MET A 176 -19.03 13.29 -2.12
N GLN A 177 -18.33 12.65 -1.19
CA GLN A 177 -18.28 13.01 0.22
C GLN A 177 -16.85 13.39 0.61
N LEU A 178 -16.75 14.22 1.64
CA LEU A 178 -15.49 14.75 2.14
C LEU A 178 -15.05 13.95 3.36
N HIS A 179 -13.79 13.52 3.40
CA HIS A 179 -13.22 12.92 4.59
C HIS A 179 -12.99 14.00 5.65
N LEU A 180 -13.73 13.92 6.77
CA LEU A 180 -13.68 14.86 7.89
C LEU A 180 -12.92 14.30 9.10
N ASP A 181 -12.25 13.16 8.96
CA ASP A 181 -11.62 12.41 10.04
C ASP A 181 -10.22 12.92 10.43
N GLY A 182 -9.69 13.91 9.70
CA GLY A 182 -8.37 14.48 9.95
C GLY A 182 -7.21 13.50 9.68
N LYS A 183 -7.48 12.36 9.06
CA LYS A 183 -6.48 11.32 8.76
C LYS A 183 -5.89 11.54 7.37
N TYR A 184 -4.72 10.95 7.15
CA TYR A 184 -4.17 10.86 5.81
C TYR A 184 -5.00 9.89 4.96
N HIS A 185 -5.27 10.30 3.72
CA HIS A 185 -5.94 9.48 2.72
C HIS A 185 -5.04 9.29 1.50
N PRO A 186 -5.03 8.11 0.86
CA PRO A 186 -4.17 7.84 -0.28
C PRO A 186 -4.31 8.88 -1.40
N THR A 187 -3.18 9.31 -1.95
CA THR A 187 -3.12 10.25 -3.08
C THR A 187 -2.28 9.69 -4.23
N TRP A 188 -2.18 10.45 -5.32
CA TRP A 188 -1.37 10.08 -6.48
C TRP A 188 0.08 9.76 -6.10
N GLY A 189 0.55 8.60 -6.56
CA GLY A 189 1.88 8.07 -6.29
C GLY A 189 1.98 7.19 -5.05
N ASP A 190 0.94 7.09 -4.23
CA ASP A 190 0.93 6.17 -3.09
C ASP A 190 0.69 4.73 -3.52
N ARG A 191 1.28 3.79 -2.75
CA ARG A 191 1.17 2.35 -2.97
C ARG A 191 0.10 1.73 -2.08
N PRO A 192 -0.39 0.51 -2.39
CA PRO A 192 -1.28 -0.25 -1.49
C PRO A 192 -0.70 -0.53 -0.10
N ASP A 193 0.62 -0.61 0.01
CA ASP A 193 1.37 -0.92 1.21
C ASP A 193 2.08 0.28 1.83
N GLY A 194 1.85 1.51 1.35
CA GLY A 194 2.45 2.70 1.95
C GLY A 194 2.21 4.02 1.24
N ARG A 195 2.31 5.09 2.01
CA ARG A 195 2.22 6.49 1.57
C ARG A 195 3.57 6.97 1.07
N LYS A 196 3.61 7.66 -0.07
CA LYS A 196 4.85 8.23 -0.60
C LYS A 196 5.28 9.45 0.23
N LEU A 197 6.55 9.48 0.64
CA LEU A 197 7.14 10.66 1.27
C LEU A 197 7.56 11.69 0.20
N ARG A 198 7.13 12.93 0.37
CA ARG A 198 7.28 14.03 -0.61
C ARG A 198 8.17 15.17 -0.12
N THR A 199 8.46 15.21 1.18
CA THR A 199 9.23 16.27 1.85
C THR A 199 10.62 15.80 2.30
N LEU A 200 11.15 14.76 1.64
CA LEU A 200 12.50 14.26 1.89
C LEU A 200 13.56 15.29 1.49
N ASP A 201 14.70 15.19 2.18
CA ASP A 201 15.88 15.97 1.81
C ASP A 201 16.33 15.63 0.37
N PRO A 202 16.77 16.62 -0.44
CA PRO A 202 17.23 16.37 -1.81
C PRO A 202 18.36 15.33 -1.89
N MET A 203 19.27 15.28 -0.92
CA MET A 203 20.35 14.29 -0.90
C MET A 203 19.81 12.88 -0.74
N GLN A 204 18.81 12.67 0.12
CA GLN A 204 18.14 11.36 0.26
C GLN A 204 17.45 10.97 -1.05
N THR A 205 16.80 11.91 -1.72
CA THR A 205 16.19 11.66 -3.03
C THR A 205 17.22 11.21 -4.07
N VAL A 206 18.38 11.87 -4.13
CA VAL A 206 19.47 11.52 -5.05
C VAL A 206 20.11 10.17 -4.70
N ALA A 207 20.34 9.91 -3.40
CA ALA A 207 20.94 8.67 -2.91
C ALA A 207 20.17 7.42 -3.37
N ASN A 208 18.83 7.50 -3.47
CA ASN A 208 17.99 6.41 -3.94
C ASN A 208 18.30 5.97 -5.38
N TYR A 209 18.80 6.88 -6.22
CA TYR A 209 19.20 6.61 -7.60
C TYR A 209 20.66 6.19 -7.73
N ILE A 210 21.54 6.67 -6.83
CA ILE A 210 22.95 6.25 -6.77
C ILE A 210 23.06 4.81 -6.24
N MET A 211 22.23 4.46 -5.26
CA MET A 211 22.19 3.15 -4.63
C MET A 211 20.86 2.46 -4.97
N PRO A 212 20.70 1.90 -6.19
CA PRO A 212 19.40 1.41 -6.66
C PRO A 212 18.95 0.11 -5.99
N SER A 213 19.89 -0.77 -5.64
CA SER A 213 19.63 -2.08 -5.04
C SER A 213 19.79 -2.06 -3.53
N ARG A 214 19.14 -2.98 -2.81
CA ARG A 214 19.08 -2.95 -1.35
C ARG A 214 20.27 -3.62 -0.70
N VAL A 215 20.76 -4.73 -1.27
CA VAL A 215 21.97 -5.41 -0.78
C VAL A 215 23.16 -4.44 -0.68
N PRO A 216 23.53 -3.67 -1.72
CA PRO A 216 24.66 -2.74 -1.64
C PRO A 216 24.38 -1.49 -0.80
N ALA A 217 23.11 -1.16 -0.53
CA ALA A 217 22.69 -0.03 0.32
C ALA A 217 22.46 -0.45 1.78
N SER A 218 22.94 -1.64 2.16
CA SER A 218 22.68 -2.20 3.48
C SER A 218 23.83 -1.89 4.44
N ASN A 219 23.48 -1.52 5.67
CA ASN A 219 24.43 -1.36 6.77
C ASN A 219 24.07 -2.34 7.89
N PHE A 220 25.06 -2.80 8.65
CA PHE A 220 24.81 -3.77 9.71
C PHE A 220 25.61 -3.47 10.97
N VAL A 221 25.04 -3.89 12.10
CA VAL A 221 25.69 -3.86 13.41
C VAL A 221 25.47 -5.18 14.12
N ARG A 222 26.45 -5.58 14.94
CA ARG A 222 26.34 -6.68 15.88
C ARG A 222 26.41 -6.12 17.28
N ASP A 223 25.53 -6.59 18.14
CA ASP A 223 25.43 -6.07 19.49
C ASP A 223 24.89 -7.14 20.45
N THR A 224 24.95 -6.84 21.73
CA THR A 224 24.60 -7.75 22.81
C THR A 224 23.62 -7.06 23.75
N VAL A 225 22.62 -7.81 24.23
CA VAL A 225 21.67 -7.34 25.25
C VAL A 225 21.71 -8.23 26.48
N GLU A 226 21.74 -7.60 27.65
CA GLU A 226 21.58 -8.24 28.95
C GLU A 226 20.10 -8.59 29.15
N ILE A 227 19.79 -9.88 29.32
CA ILE A 227 18.41 -10.40 29.29
C ILE A 227 17.88 -10.80 30.66
N THR A 228 18.58 -10.55 31.77
CA THR A 228 18.07 -10.89 33.12
C THR A 228 16.76 -10.16 33.44
N PRO A 229 16.60 -8.84 33.15
CA PRO A 229 15.31 -8.15 33.27
C PRO A 229 14.25 -8.77 32.36
N ILE A 230 14.61 -9.07 31.11
CA ILE A 230 13.73 -9.70 30.13
C ILE A 230 13.23 -11.06 30.61
N GLU A 231 14.11 -11.90 31.15
CA GLU A 231 13.71 -13.21 31.67
C GLU A 231 12.78 -13.11 32.89
N ARG A 232 13.04 -12.14 33.77
CA ARG A 232 12.15 -11.86 34.91
C ARG A 232 10.75 -11.47 34.42
N TYR A 233 10.71 -10.57 33.44
CA TYR A 233 9.48 -10.12 32.81
C TYR A 233 8.74 -11.25 32.08
N ILE A 234 9.45 -12.09 31.32
CA ILE A 234 8.86 -13.28 30.68
C ILE A 234 8.24 -14.22 31.73
N ARG A 235 8.94 -14.48 32.84
CA ARG A 235 8.41 -15.33 33.93
C ARG A 235 7.19 -14.69 34.60
N GLN A 236 7.17 -13.36 34.71
CA GLN A 236 6.00 -12.65 35.19
C GLN A 236 4.82 -12.81 34.24
N LYS A 237 4.98 -12.52 32.94
CA LYS A 237 3.92 -12.69 31.93
C LYS A 237 3.37 -14.11 31.84
N ARG A 238 4.23 -15.12 31.98
CA ARG A 238 3.79 -16.51 32.06
C ARG A 238 2.94 -16.82 33.29
N ARG A 239 3.25 -16.20 34.45
CA ARG A 239 2.44 -16.31 35.67
C ARG A 239 1.11 -15.57 35.57
N GLU A 240 1.05 -14.50 34.77
CA GLU A 240 -0.17 -13.76 34.44
C GLU A 240 -1.09 -14.50 33.44
N GLY A 241 -0.70 -15.70 32.97
CA GLY A 241 -1.49 -16.55 32.09
C GLY A 241 -0.98 -16.62 30.64
N LEU A 242 0.02 -15.81 30.26
CA LEU A 242 0.62 -15.84 28.92
C LEU A 242 1.69 -16.93 28.82
N THR A 243 1.30 -18.19 28.90
CA THR A 243 2.21 -19.35 29.03
C THR A 243 3.25 -19.45 27.91
N GLY A 244 2.88 -19.06 26.69
CA GLY A 244 3.78 -19.04 25.52
C GLY A 244 4.69 -17.81 25.43
N PHE A 245 4.59 -16.84 26.37
CA PHE A 245 5.31 -15.58 26.25
C PHE A 245 6.82 -15.81 26.28
N GLY A 246 7.57 -15.07 25.46
CA GLY A 246 8.94 -15.43 25.11
C GLY A 246 9.73 -14.23 24.61
N ILE A 247 11.02 -14.44 24.34
CA ILE A 247 11.93 -13.34 24.00
C ILE A 247 11.55 -12.64 22.69
N THR A 248 11.05 -13.37 21.69
CA THR A 248 10.55 -12.81 20.42
C THR A 248 9.44 -11.78 20.66
N HIS A 249 8.52 -12.04 21.59
CA HIS A 249 7.46 -11.11 21.95
C HIS A 249 8.01 -9.80 22.52
N VAL A 250 9.07 -9.88 23.33
CA VAL A 250 9.72 -8.70 23.93
C VAL A 250 10.43 -7.88 22.85
N PHE A 251 11.20 -8.52 21.97
CA PHE A 251 11.85 -7.82 20.85
C PHE A 251 10.83 -7.15 19.93
N LEU A 252 9.73 -7.83 19.63
CA LEU A 252 8.69 -7.32 18.75
C LEU A 252 7.94 -6.15 19.38
N ALA A 253 7.51 -6.26 20.64
CA ALA A 253 6.88 -5.16 21.37
C ALA A 253 7.83 -3.97 21.54
N ALA A 254 9.12 -4.21 21.76
CA ALA A 254 10.13 -3.15 21.81
C ALA A 254 10.33 -2.48 20.45
N TYR A 255 10.28 -3.23 19.33
CA TYR A 255 10.31 -2.65 17.99
C TYR A 255 9.07 -1.80 17.68
N VAL A 256 7.88 -2.26 18.07
CA VAL A 256 6.63 -1.47 17.97
C VAL A 256 6.78 -0.13 18.69
N ARG A 257 7.31 -0.13 19.92
CA ARG A 257 7.61 1.10 20.67
C ARG A 257 8.65 1.96 19.98
N CYS A 258 9.65 1.37 19.32
CA CYS A 258 10.62 2.12 18.52
C CYS A 258 9.94 2.81 17.34
N VAL A 259 9.09 2.12 16.58
CA VAL A 259 8.35 2.72 15.46
C VAL A 259 7.45 3.86 15.95
N ALA A 260 6.73 3.67 17.06
CA ALA A 260 5.84 4.69 17.62
C ALA A 260 6.57 6.01 17.95
N LYS A 261 7.82 5.92 18.41
CA LYS A 261 8.63 7.10 18.73
C LYS A 261 9.46 7.61 17.55
N TYR A 262 9.86 6.70 16.67
CA TYR A 262 10.79 6.93 15.58
C TYR A 262 10.23 6.32 14.29
N PRO A 263 9.21 6.93 13.66
CA PRO A 263 8.49 6.33 12.53
C PRO A 263 9.34 6.06 11.29
N ALA A 264 10.49 6.74 11.11
CA ALA A 264 11.33 6.54 9.93
C ALA A 264 11.89 5.11 9.77
N VAL A 265 11.96 4.30 10.85
CA VAL A 265 12.35 2.88 10.73
C VAL A 265 11.25 2.00 10.10
N ASN A 266 10.02 2.52 9.99
CA ASN A 266 8.90 1.88 9.31
C ASN A 266 8.73 2.36 7.86
N ARG A 267 9.74 3.06 7.32
CA ARG A 267 9.79 3.45 5.90
C ARG A 267 10.36 2.33 5.04
N PHE A 268 10.12 2.40 3.74
CA PHE A 268 10.71 1.51 2.76
C PHE A 268 10.96 2.19 1.43
N LEU A 269 11.89 1.63 0.66
CA LEU A 269 12.09 2.04 -0.73
C LEU A 269 11.37 1.11 -1.70
N SER A 270 10.72 1.72 -2.70
CA SER A 270 10.34 1.04 -3.93
C SER A 270 10.33 2.01 -5.13
N GLY A 271 10.76 1.55 -6.31
CA GLY A 271 10.85 2.42 -7.49
C GLY A 271 11.73 3.66 -7.29
N GLN A 272 12.79 3.55 -6.47
CA GLN A 272 13.65 4.67 -6.01
C GLN A 272 12.90 5.81 -5.29
N GLN A 273 11.71 5.53 -4.77
CA GLN A 273 10.96 6.44 -3.91
C GLN A 273 10.85 5.85 -2.52
N VAL A 274 10.80 6.71 -1.51
CA VAL A 274 10.60 6.30 -0.12
C VAL A 274 9.13 6.41 0.23
N TYR A 275 8.64 5.42 0.94
CA TYR A 275 7.28 5.32 1.43
C TYR A 275 7.30 5.09 2.93
N SER A 276 6.28 5.57 3.63
CA SER A 276 6.00 5.20 5.01
C SER A 276 4.83 4.21 5.05
N ARG A 277 4.91 3.21 5.93
CA ARG A 277 3.77 2.34 6.23
C ARG A 277 2.82 2.94 7.27
N ASP A 278 3.11 4.15 7.74
CA ASP A 278 2.35 4.87 8.74
C ASP A 278 2.06 3.95 9.96
N ASP A 279 0.79 3.68 10.27
CA ASP A 279 0.35 2.91 11.43
C ASP A 279 0.41 1.38 11.24
N ASP A 280 0.80 0.89 10.06
CA ASP A 280 0.89 -0.54 9.78
C ASP A 280 2.34 -1.03 9.93
N ILE A 281 2.59 -1.85 10.95
CA ILE A 281 3.88 -2.48 11.19
C ILE A 281 3.78 -3.94 10.77
N GLN A 282 4.24 -4.22 9.56
CA GLN A 282 4.21 -5.54 8.93
C GLN A 282 5.45 -6.34 9.35
N PHE A 283 5.25 -7.27 10.27
CA PHE A 283 6.30 -8.14 10.77
C PHE A 283 6.31 -9.47 10.02
N CYS A 284 7.49 -9.90 9.55
CA CYS A 284 7.69 -11.19 8.92
C CYS A 284 8.62 -12.06 9.79
N MET A 285 8.29 -13.35 9.92
CA MET A 285 9.20 -14.34 10.50
C MET A 285 9.02 -15.72 9.89
N VAL A 286 10.10 -16.51 9.88
CA VAL A 286 10.01 -17.93 9.56
C VAL A 286 9.45 -18.69 10.76
N VAL A 287 8.45 -19.51 10.50
CA VAL A 287 7.87 -20.46 11.46
C VAL A 287 8.18 -21.86 10.94
N LYS A 288 8.92 -22.63 11.75
CA LYS A 288 9.04 -24.07 11.55
C LYS A 288 7.84 -24.77 12.15
N THR A 289 7.21 -25.64 11.37
CA THR A 289 6.11 -26.49 11.83
C THR A 289 6.59 -27.46 12.90
N GLU A 290 7.77 -28.05 12.68
CA GLU A 290 8.43 -28.95 13.62
C GLU A 290 9.95 -28.66 13.69
N MET A 291 10.59 -28.99 14.81
CA MET A 291 12.05 -28.85 14.98
C MET A 291 12.80 -30.04 14.37
N ALA A 292 12.53 -30.33 13.11
CA ALA A 292 13.22 -31.33 12.29
C ALA A 292 13.91 -30.68 11.09
N THR A 293 14.86 -31.39 10.48
CA THR A 293 15.63 -30.89 9.33
C THR A 293 14.83 -30.92 8.03
N ASP A 294 13.83 -31.80 7.95
CA ASP A 294 12.91 -31.99 6.82
C ASP A 294 11.55 -31.31 7.03
N ALA A 295 11.32 -30.73 8.21
CA ALA A 295 10.10 -29.98 8.50
C ALA A 295 9.95 -28.78 7.55
N SER A 296 8.72 -28.55 7.10
CA SER A 296 8.40 -27.41 6.28
C SER A 296 8.61 -26.09 7.03
N GLU A 297 9.25 -25.15 6.36
CA GLU A 297 9.32 -23.76 6.78
C GLU A 297 8.15 -23.00 6.15
N SER A 298 7.47 -22.20 6.95
CA SER A 298 6.41 -21.31 6.49
C SER A 298 6.68 -19.90 6.99
N ILE A 299 5.97 -18.91 6.47
CA ILE A 299 6.21 -17.51 6.81
C ILE A 299 4.96 -16.91 7.45
N ALA A 300 5.13 -16.41 8.67
CA ALA A 300 4.13 -15.61 9.34
C ALA A 300 4.34 -14.14 8.98
N LYS A 301 3.28 -13.51 8.46
CA LYS A 301 3.18 -12.06 8.32
C LYS A 301 2.11 -11.52 9.25
N ILE A 302 2.47 -10.56 10.11
CA ILE A 302 1.62 -10.05 11.17
C ILE A 302 1.53 -8.54 11.06
N HIS A 303 0.33 -8.01 11.24
CA HIS A 303 0.05 -6.57 11.25
C HIS A 303 -0.06 -6.06 12.69
N LEU A 304 0.92 -5.26 13.09
CA LEU A 304 0.95 -4.59 14.38
C LEU A 304 0.69 -3.10 14.21
N LYS A 305 0.23 -2.45 15.28
CA LYS A 305 0.03 -1.00 15.34
C LYS A 305 1.05 -0.38 16.30
N PRO A 306 1.46 0.88 16.09
CA PRO A 306 2.31 1.62 17.03
C PRO A 306 1.79 1.62 18.48
N THR A 307 0.48 1.50 18.66
CA THR A 307 -0.21 1.48 19.96
C THR A 307 -0.21 0.11 20.66
N ASP A 308 0.13 -0.97 19.97
CA ASP A 308 0.04 -2.33 20.51
C ASP A 308 0.95 -2.52 21.74
N THR A 309 0.46 -3.19 22.77
CA THR A 309 1.18 -3.58 23.98
C THR A 309 1.86 -4.95 23.82
N ALA A 310 2.68 -5.34 24.79
CA ALA A 310 3.25 -6.68 24.85
C ALA A 310 2.19 -7.80 24.81
N ASN A 311 1.01 -7.55 25.42
CA ASN A 311 -0.10 -8.50 25.41
C ASN A 311 -0.73 -8.58 24.00
N ASP A 312 -0.97 -7.44 23.35
CA ASP A 312 -1.51 -7.41 21.98
C ASP A 312 -0.55 -8.12 21.00
N VAL A 313 0.74 -7.87 21.14
CA VAL A 313 1.80 -8.53 20.35
C VAL A 313 1.79 -10.04 20.60
N TYR A 314 1.63 -10.48 21.84
CA TYR A 314 1.52 -11.89 22.19
C TYR A 314 0.30 -12.55 21.55
N GLU A 315 -0.88 -11.95 21.65
CA GLU A 315 -2.10 -12.49 21.06
C GLU A 315 -2.00 -12.59 19.54
N LYS A 316 -1.53 -11.52 18.88
CA LYS A 316 -1.41 -11.48 17.40
C LYS A 316 -0.36 -12.46 16.89
N LEU A 317 0.79 -12.57 17.56
CA LEU A 317 1.85 -13.51 17.16
C LEU A 317 1.41 -14.96 17.34
N ASN A 318 0.84 -15.32 18.49
CA ASN A 318 0.39 -16.70 18.68
C ASN A 318 -0.76 -17.07 17.74
N LYS A 319 -1.69 -16.14 17.49
CA LYS A 319 -2.74 -16.39 16.49
C LYS A 319 -2.13 -16.72 15.12
N ALA A 320 -1.18 -15.92 14.64
CA ALA A 320 -0.54 -16.17 13.35
C ALA A 320 0.25 -17.49 13.32
N VAL A 321 0.94 -17.84 14.40
CA VAL A 321 1.66 -19.13 14.50
C VAL A 321 0.68 -20.31 14.54
N SER A 322 -0.39 -20.21 15.32
CA SER A 322 -1.43 -21.24 15.41
C SER A 322 -2.17 -21.42 14.10
N ASP A 323 -2.46 -20.35 13.36
CA ASP A 323 -3.09 -20.42 12.03
C ASP A 323 -2.19 -21.20 11.07
N ILE A 324 -0.86 -20.95 11.06
CA ILE A 324 0.09 -21.71 10.23
C ILE A 324 0.18 -23.18 10.64
N GLN A 325 0.25 -23.47 11.93
CA GLN A 325 0.36 -24.85 12.44
C GLN A 325 -0.95 -25.64 12.28
N GLY A 326 -2.11 -25.00 12.32
CA GLY A 326 -3.42 -25.63 12.18
C GLY A 326 -3.81 -25.95 10.72
N HIS A 327 -3.14 -25.34 9.74
CA HIS A 327 -3.41 -25.59 8.33
C HIS A 327 -2.48 -26.66 7.74
N ALA A 328 -3.02 -27.86 7.53
CA ALA A 328 -2.33 -28.97 6.85
C ALA A 328 -1.86 -28.64 5.40
N LEU A 329 -2.33 -27.52 4.82
CA LEU A 329 -2.05 -27.08 3.45
C LEU A 329 -1.00 -25.95 3.36
N GLY A 330 -0.35 -25.57 4.46
CA GLY A 330 0.65 -24.48 4.49
C GLY A 330 0.05 -23.07 4.42
N SER A 331 0.89 -22.05 4.54
CA SER A 331 0.50 -20.64 4.45
C SER A 331 0.06 -20.24 3.04
N ASP A 332 -0.59 -19.08 2.89
CA ASP A 332 -0.92 -18.54 1.56
C ASP A 332 0.34 -18.24 0.72
N PHE A 333 1.47 -17.99 1.38
CA PHE A 333 2.77 -17.88 0.72
C PHE A 333 3.17 -19.21 0.10
N ASP A 334 3.04 -20.31 0.83
CA ASP A 334 3.41 -21.64 0.35
C ASP A 334 2.57 -22.04 -0.87
N LYS A 335 1.27 -21.72 -0.87
CA LYS A 335 0.39 -21.92 -2.03
C LYS A 335 0.84 -21.11 -3.24
N THR A 336 1.18 -19.85 -3.03
CA THR A 336 1.63 -18.94 -4.10
C THR A 336 2.98 -19.40 -4.66
N ALA A 337 3.92 -19.78 -3.78
CA ALA A 337 5.21 -20.33 -4.16
C ALA A 337 5.07 -21.64 -4.96
N LYS A 338 4.15 -22.53 -4.56
CA LYS A 338 3.84 -23.76 -5.28
C LYS A 338 3.30 -23.50 -6.69
N VAL A 339 2.41 -22.52 -6.86
CA VAL A 339 1.92 -22.14 -8.20
C VAL A 339 3.06 -21.60 -9.05
N LEU A 340 3.90 -20.74 -8.48
CA LEU A 340 5.07 -20.18 -9.15
C LEU A 340 6.11 -21.25 -9.54
N SER A 341 6.30 -22.29 -8.71
CA SER A 341 7.26 -23.37 -8.98
C SER A 341 6.86 -24.28 -10.14
N LEU A 342 5.58 -24.27 -10.56
CA LEU A 342 5.12 -25.02 -11.73
C LEU A 342 5.53 -24.35 -13.05
N ILE A 343 6.01 -23.11 -13.01
CA ILE A 343 6.40 -22.37 -14.20
C ILE A 343 7.80 -22.83 -14.65
N PRO A 344 7.99 -23.23 -15.92
CA PRO A 344 9.31 -23.58 -16.46
C PRO A 344 10.33 -22.46 -16.27
N GLY A 345 11.60 -22.79 -16.00
CA GLY A 345 12.60 -21.83 -15.52
C GLY A 345 12.78 -20.54 -16.34
N VAL A 346 12.71 -20.62 -17.69
CA VAL A 346 12.81 -19.43 -18.56
C VAL A 346 11.60 -18.51 -18.38
N LEU A 347 10.40 -19.10 -18.36
CA LEU A 347 9.16 -18.37 -18.10
C LEU A 347 9.14 -17.83 -16.67
N PHE A 348 9.66 -18.58 -15.70
CA PHE A 348 9.73 -18.13 -14.31
C PHE A 348 10.65 -16.92 -14.15
N LYS A 349 11.80 -16.90 -14.83
CA LYS A 349 12.68 -15.72 -14.87
C LYS A 349 11.96 -14.50 -15.45
N PHE A 350 11.19 -14.68 -16.52
CA PHE A 350 10.38 -13.61 -17.10
C PHE A 350 9.28 -13.14 -16.14
N THR A 351 8.59 -14.07 -15.46
CA THR A 351 7.59 -13.76 -14.44
C THR A 351 8.18 -12.94 -13.29
N VAL A 352 9.34 -13.32 -12.76
CA VAL A 352 10.02 -12.55 -11.69
C VAL A 352 10.44 -11.16 -12.19
N TRP A 353 10.93 -11.04 -13.42
CA TRP A 353 11.23 -9.74 -14.01
C TRP A 353 9.97 -8.86 -14.14
N LEU A 354 8.86 -9.43 -14.60
CA LEU A 354 7.59 -8.72 -14.72
C LEU A 354 7.06 -8.29 -13.34
N LEU A 355 7.14 -9.14 -12.33
CA LEU A 355 6.76 -8.80 -10.96
C LEU A 355 7.61 -7.65 -10.41
N LYS A 356 8.93 -7.67 -10.66
CA LYS A 356 9.84 -6.56 -10.32
C LYS A 356 9.45 -5.25 -11.02
N LEU A 357 9.10 -5.32 -12.31
CA LEU A 357 8.69 -4.15 -13.08
C LEU A 357 7.38 -3.56 -12.55
N ILE A 358 6.39 -4.41 -12.27
CA ILE A 358 5.09 -3.98 -11.72
C ILE A 358 5.26 -3.40 -10.31
N ASP A 359 6.10 -4.03 -9.47
CA ASP A 359 6.41 -3.54 -8.13
C ASP A 359 7.18 -2.21 -8.17
N TYR A 360 8.12 -2.04 -9.10
CA TYR A 360 8.83 -0.79 -9.31
C TYR A 360 7.89 0.41 -9.53
N PHE A 361 6.82 0.21 -10.31
CA PHE A 361 5.80 1.25 -10.53
C PHE A 361 4.70 1.32 -9.45
N GLY A 362 4.80 0.52 -8.38
CA GLY A 362 3.81 0.50 -7.29
C GLY A 362 2.46 -0.08 -7.69
N LEU A 363 2.43 -0.88 -8.77
CA LEU A 363 1.22 -1.47 -9.33
C LEU A 363 0.98 -2.92 -8.85
N LEU A 364 1.82 -3.43 -7.94
CA LEU A 364 1.68 -4.79 -7.44
C LEU A 364 0.36 -4.93 -6.66
N PRO A 365 -0.48 -5.93 -6.98
CA PRO A 365 -1.74 -6.15 -6.27
C PRO A 365 -1.56 -6.35 -4.77
N LYS A 366 -2.50 -5.82 -3.97
CA LYS A 366 -2.47 -5.91 -2.50
C LYS A 366 -2.35 -7.34 -1.99
N PHE A 367 -3.02 -8.30 -2.63
CA PHE A 367 -2.95 -9.71 -2.21
C PHE A 367 -1.53 -10.31 -2.37
N LEU A 368 -0.77 -9.91 -3.40
CA LEU A 368 0.62 -10.36 -3.55
C LEU A 368 1.52 -9.68 -2.52
N LEU A 369 1.28 -8.41 -2.21
CA LEU A 369 2.00 -7.69 -1.15
C LEU A 369 1.75 -8.32 0.23
N GLU A 370 0.52 -8.73 0.50
CA GLU A 370 0.11 -9.39 1.74
C GLU A 370 0.80 -10.75 1.91
N VAL A 371 0.82 -11.55 0.85
CA VAL A 371 1.40 -12.90 0.89
C VAL A 371 2.93 -12.89 0.79
N SER A 372 3.54 -11.80 0.31
CA SER A 372 4.99 -11.75 0.09
C SER A 372 5.76 -11.51 1.39
N PRO A 373 6.73 -12.38 1.74
CA PRO A 373 7.58 -12.21 2.91
C PRO A 373 8.66 -11.13 2.70
N PHE A 374 8.84 -10.73 1.44
CA PHE A 374 9.81 -9.72 1.01
C PHE A 374 9.24 -8.30 1.12
N HIS A 375 7.95 -8.17 1.39
CA HIS A 375 7.27 -6.90 1.60
C HIS A 375 6.84 -6.80 3.05
N GLY A 376 7.45 -5.91 3.82
CA GLY A 376 7.14 -5.74 5.23
C GLY A 376 7.99 -4.65 5.87
N SER A 377 7.69 -4.34 7.12
CA SER A 377 8.42 -3.36 7.94
C SER A 377 9.70 -3.94 8.51
N ILE A 378 9.66 -5.22 8.91
CA ILE A 378 10.79 -5.86 9.55
C ILE A 378 10.73 -7.38 9.39
N PHE A 379 11.90 -8.01 9.25
CA PHE A 379 12.03 -9.45 9.36
C PHE A 379 12.75 -9.80 10.66
N PHE A 380 12.20 -10.72 11.45
CA PHE A 380 12.90 -11.30 12.59
C PHE A 380 13.20 -12.77 12.36
N THR A 381 14.42 -13.17 12.74
CA THR A 381 14.81 -14.57 12.75
C THR A 381 15.45 -14.95 14.09
N SER A 382 15.03 -16.10 14.62
CA SER A 382 15.55 -16.66 15.87
C SER A 382 16.55 -17.76 15.54
N MET A 383 17.83 -17.47 15.69
CA MET A 383 18.89 -18.49 15.61
C MET A 383 19.07 -19.21 16.95
N GLY A 384 18.54 -18.64 18.03
CA GLY A 384 18.52 -19.26 19.35
C GLY A 384 17.79 -20.61 19.40
N SER A 385 16.74 -20.79 18.59
CA SER A 385 16.04 -22.06 18.43
C SER A 385 16.84 -23.11 17.66
N LEU A 386 17.84 -22.69 16.88
CA LEU A 386 18.73 -23.57 16.11
C LEU A 386 20.04 -23.88 16.84
N GLY A 387 20.28 -23.29 18.01
CA GLY A 387 21.51 -23.55 18.77
C GLY A 387 22.73 -22.76 18.29
N ILE A 388 22.57 -21.75 17.43
CA ILE A 388 23.69 -21.00 16.82
C ILE A 388 23.68 -19.50 17.19
N PRO A 389 24.83 -18.81 17.11
CA PRO A 389 24.91 -17.35 17.22
C PRO A 389 24.10 -16.64 16.12
N PRO A 390 23.75 -15.36 16.29
CA PRO A 390 22.99 -14.63 15.27
C PRO A 390 23.84 -14.42 14.00
N ILE A 391 23.21 -14.58 12.84
CA ILE A 391 23.83 -14.30 11.54
C ILE A 391 23.52 -12.86 11.11
N VAL A 392 24.40 -12.24 10.32
CA VAL A 392 24.02 -11.00 9.60
C VAL A 392 23.26 -11.42 8.35
N HIS A 393 21.93 -11.30 8.38
CA HIS A 393 21.11 -11.63 7.23
C HIS A 393 21.12 -10.48 6.22
N HIS A 394 21.28 -10.78 4.93
CA HIS A 394 21.19 -9.79 3.86
C HIS A 394 19.75 -9.24 3.74
N LEU A 395 19.62 -8.04 3.18
CA LEU A 395 18.31 -7.57 2.73
C LEU A 395 18.01 -8.15 1.35
N TYR A 396 16.75 -8.48 1.08
CA TYR A 396 16.36 -8.99 -0.23
C TYR A 396 16.30 -7.84 -1.25
N ASP A 397 16.82 -8.06 -2.46
CA ASP A 397 16.66 -7.09 -3.57
C ASP A 397 15.28 -7.15 -4.21
N PHE A 398 14.56 -8.26 -4.05
CA PHE A 398 13.13 -8.31 -4.36
C PHE A 398 12.31 -7.86 -3.16
N GLY A 399 11.27 -7.07 -3.39
CA GLY A 399 10.42 -6.50 -2.35
C GLY A 399 10.96 -5.22 -1.72
N ASN A 400 10.47 -4.90 -0.52
CA ASN A 400 10.68 -3.61 0.12
C ASN A 400 10.92 -3.66 1.63
N LEU A 401 11.41 -4.80 2.14
CA LEU A 401 11.72 -4.98 3.55
C LEU A 401 13.00 -4.21 3.96
N PRO A 402 12.91 -3.22 4.88
CA PRO A 402 14.00 -2.30 5.17
C PRO A 402 14.90 -2.73 6.34
N VAL A 403 14.42 -3.59 7.24
CA VAL A 403 15.11 -3.93 8.49
C VAL A 403 15.06 -5.44 8.73
N PHE A 404 16.20 -6.03 9.05
CA PHE A 404 16.32 -7.44 9.41
C PHE A 404 17.02 -7.57 10.76
N ILE A 405 16.40 -8.27 11.71
CA ILE A 405 16.99 -8.54 13.03
C ILE A 405 17.13 -10.05 13.23
N ALA A 406 18.33 -10.50 13.58
CA ALA A 406 18.58 -11.87 14.00
C ALA A 406 19.08 -11.89 15.44
N PHE A 407 18.61 -12.82 16.27
CA PHE A 407 19.14 -13.03 17.62
C PHE A 407 19.49 -14.49 17.88
N GLY A 408 20.56 -14.71 18.63
CA GLY A 408 21.14 -16.03 18.86
C GLY A 408 20.70 -16.70 20.16
N CYS A 409 21.48 -17.72 20.55
CA CYS A 409 21.30 -18.41 21.81
C CYS A 409 21.57 -17.52 23.03
N LYS A 410 20.87 -17.85 24.12
CA LYS A 410 21.13 -17.27 25.43
C LYS A 410 22.43 -17.84 25.99
N TYR A 411 23.28 -16.99 26.54
CA TYR A 411 24.49 -17.41 27.25
C TYR A 411 24.64 -16.66 28.57
N ARG A 412 25.54 -17.14 29.43
CA ARG A 412 25.91 -16.45 30.67
C ARG A 412 27.31 -15.88 30.54
N LYS A 413 27.51 -14.69 31.08
CA LYS A 413 28.82 -14.05 31.19
C LYS A 413 28.99 -13.54 32.62
N ASN A 414 30.16 -13.77 33.18
CA ASN A 414 30.53 -13.23 34.48
C ASN A 414 31.08 -11.82 34.26
N GLU A 415 30.52 -10.85 34.97
CA GLU A 415 30.99 -9.47 35.00
C GLU A 415 31.57 -9.15 36.36
N ILE A 416 32.67 -8.40 36.35
CA ILE A 416 33.30 -7.89 37.56
C ILE A 416 32.72 -6.49 37.80
N GLN A 417 32.12 -6.29 38.96
CA GLN A 417 31.61 -5.01 39.42
C GLN A 417 32.75 -4.12 39.93
N ASP A 418 32.47 -2.83 40.11
CA ASP A 418 33.45 -1.86 40.60
C ASP A 418 34.03 -2.23 41.98
N ASP A 419 33.28 -2.97 42.80
CA ASP A 419 33.70 -3.48 44.13
C ASP A 419 34.47 -4.81 44.06
N GLY A 420 34.76 -5.31 42.85
CA GLY A 420 35.43 -6.59 42.62
C GLY A 420 34.53 -7.82 42.72
N THR A 421 33.23 -7.66 43.00
CA THR A 421 32.30 -8.79 43.05
C THR A 421 32.00 -9.33 41.65
N VAL A 422 31.93 -10.65 41.52
CA VAL A 422 31.64 -11.31 40.25
C VAL A 422 30.16 -11.65 40.17
N ILE A 423 29.45 -11.06 39.20
CA ILE A 423 28.02 -11.32 38.97
C ILE A 423 27.85 -12.03 37.64
N SER A 424 27.15 -13.17 37.66
CA SER A 424 26.77 -13.89 36.45
C SER A 424 25.49 -13.28 35.87
N LYS A 425 25.58 -12.68 34.68
CA LYS A 425 24.45 -12.12 33.93
C LYS A 425 24.18 -12.94 32.69
N LYS A 426 22.93 -12.87 32.22
CA LYS A 426 22.50 -13.56 31.00
C LYS A 426 22.47 -12.59 29.83
N TYR A 427 22.89 -13.08 28.67
CA TYR A 427 23.01 -12.28 27.46
C TYR A 427 22.42 -13.00 26.26
N VAL A 428 22.03 -12.20 25.27
CA VAL A 428 21.72 -12.63 23.91
C VAL A 428 22.43 -11.67 22.96
N ASP A 429 23.14 -12.24 21.98
CA ASP A 429 23.68 -11.47 20.87
C ASP A 429 22.61 -11.32 19.80
N TYR A 430 22.58 -10.15 19.17
CA TYR A 430 21.74 -9.87 18.03
C TYR A 430 22.50 -9.10 16.95
N THR A 431 22.04 -9.25 15.72
CA THR A 431 22.50 -8.48 14.57
C THR A 431 21.32 -7.70 14.02
N VAL A 432 21.62 -6.54 13.47
CA VAL A 432 20.65 -5.72 12.74
C VAL A 432 21.27 -5.40 11.40
N ASN A 433 20.52 -5.64 10.33
CA ASN A 433 20.85 -5.18 8.98
C ASN A 433 19.74 -4.22 8.53
N THR A 434 20.10 -3.04 8.02
CA THR A 434 19.14 -2.00 7.65
C THR A 434 19.44 -1.39 6.30
N ASP A 435 18.40 -0.91 5.62
CA ASP A 435 18.49 -0.13 4.39
C ASP A 435 18.86 1.31 4.75
N GLU A 436 20.09 1.75 4.45
CA GLU A 436 20.55 3.09 4.87
C GLU A 436 19.78 4.24 4.21
N ARG A 437 19.02 3.94 3.15
CA ARG A 437 18.24 4.93 2.39
C ARG A 437 16.96 5.34 3.10
N ILE A 438 16.48 4.58 4.09
CA ILE A 438 15.23 4.91 4.80
C ILE A 438 15.42 5.99 5.89
N CYS A 439 16.57 5.99 6.57
CA CYS A 439 16.98 7.01 7.54
C CYS A 439 18.49 6.96 7.78
N ASP A 440 19.06 8.02 8.34
CA ASP A 440 20.51 8.15 8.54
C ASP A 440 21.04 7.33 9.74
N GLY A 441 22.37 7.25 9.83
CA GLY A 441 23.04 6.51 10.90
C GLY A 441 22.81 7.06 12.31
N PHE A 442 22.59 8.37 12.47
CA PHE A 442 22.29 8.96 13.78
C PHE A 442 20.90 8.55 14.26
N TYR A 443 19.93 8.51 13.34
CA TYR A 443 18.59 8.05 13.57
C TYR A 443 18.59 6.56 13.98
N PHE A 444 19.26 5.69 13.22
CA PHE A 444 19.41 4.28 13.58
C PHE A 444 20.10 4.09 14.94
N ALA A 445 21.20 4.80 15.20
CA ALA A 445 21.89 4.72 16.48
C ALA A 445 20.99 5.13 17.66
N THR A 446 20.14 6.15 17.46
CA THR A 446 19.17 6.61 18.46
C THR A 446 18.09 5.55 18.71
N VAL A 447 17.58 4.92 17.64
CA VAL A 447 16.60 3.84 17.74
C VAL A 447 17.19 2.63 18.48
N LEU A 448 18.42 2.22 18.16
CA LEU A 448 19.07 1.08 18.82
C LEU A 448 19.34 1.34 20.31
N LYS A 449 19.74 2.56 20.68
CA LYS A 449 19.87 2.97 22.10
C LYS A 449 18.51 2.91 22.81
N TYR A 450 17.45 3.34 22.14
CA TYR A 450 16.10 3.28 22.70
C TYR A 450 15.60 1.85 22.85
N LEU A 451 15.82 1.00 21.85
CA LEU A 451 15.53 -0.43 21.89
C LEU A 451 16.22 -1.10 23.10
N LYS A 452 17.52 -0.83 23.31
CA LYS A 452 18.25 -1.34 24.49
C LYS A 452 17.65 -0.86 25.81
N ARG A 453 17.25 0.41 25.88
CA ARG A 453 16.59 0.95 27.08
C ARG A 453 15.27 0.26 27.38
N LEU A 454 14.48 -0.06 26.35
CA LEU A 454 13.25 -0.83 26.49
C LEU A 454 13.53 -2.28 26.94
N MET A 455 14.59 -2.90 26.40
CA MET A 455 14.99 -4.25 26.81
C MET A 455 15.50 -4.32 28.25
N ALA A 456 16.13 -3.25 28.76
CA ALA A 456 16.53 -3.13 30.16
C ALA A 456 15.33 -2.90 31.11
N HIS A 457 14.23 -2.33 30.58
CA HIS A 457 13.00 -1.99 31.31
C HIS A 457 11.75 -2.50 30.58
N PRO A 458 11.59 -3.83 30.41
CA PRO A 458 10.54 -4.42 29.59
C PRO A 458 9.14 -4.22 30.16
N GLU A 459 9.00 -3.87 31.44
CA GLU A 459 7.73 -3.50 32.07
C GLU A 459 7.03 -2.32 31.38
N ARG A 460 7.80 -1.46 30.68
CA ARG A 460 7.26 -0.33 29.89
C ARG A 460 6.50 -0.76 28.65
N LEU A 461 6.56 -2.04 28.28
CA LEU A 461 5.87 -2.60 27.12
C LEU A 461 4.40 -2.95 27.42
N ASP A 462 4.00 -2.93 28.69
CA ASP A 462 2.65 -3.30 29.14
C ASP A 462 1.61 -2.21 28.86
N THR A 463 2.04 -0.96 28.79
CA THR A 463 1.16 0.18 28.51
C THR A 463 1.39 0.70 27.10
N PRO A 464 0.36 1.16 26.37
CA PRO A 464 0.52 1.86 25.10
C PRO A 464 1.51 3.04 25.20
N PRO A 465 2.12 3.49 24.09
CA PRO A 465 2.97 4.66 24.11
C PRO A 465 2.13 5.90 24.46
N GLU A 466 2.71 6.83 25.21
CA GLU A 466 2.05 8.11 25.57
C GLU A 466 1.72 8.95 24.34
N GLU A 467 2.59 8.91 23.32
CA GLU A 467 2.44 9.62 22.07
C GLU A 467 2.93 8.74 20.91
N VAL A 468 2.24 8.81 19.77
CA VAL A 468 2.69 8.22 18.50
C VAL A 468 3.13 9.37 17.60
N VAL A 469 4.41 9.40 17.26
CA VAL A 469 5.01 10.40 16.39
C VAL A 469 4.68 10.02 14.94
N HIS A 470 4.03 10.94 14.22
CA HIS A 470 3.78 10.77 12.79
C HIS A 470 5.00 11.12 11.95
N ASP A 471 5.17 10.40 10.84
CA ASP A 471 6.25 10.65 9.91
C ASP A 471 6.04 11.92 9.09
N ILE A 472 7.08 12.39 8.42
CA ILE A 472 7.03 13.54 7.49
C ILE A 472 6.07 13.28 6.31
N GLU A 473 5.75 14.34 5.56
CA GLU A 473 4.83 14.27 4.40
C GLU A 473 5.44 13.65 3.15
#